data_AF-A0A0E2PCS5-F1
#
_entry.id   AF-A0A0E2PCS5-F1
#
_cell.length_a   1.000
_cell.length_b   1.000
_cell.length_c   1.000
_cell.angle_alpha   90.00
_cell.angle_beta   90.00
_cell.angle_gamma   90.00
#
_symmetry.space_group_name_H-M   'P 1'
#
loop_
_entity.id
_entity.type
_entity.pdbx_description
1 polymer ?
#
loop_
_entity_poly.entity_id
_entity_poly.type
_entity_poly.pdbx_seq_one_letter_code
_entity_poly.pdbx_strand_id
1 'polypeptide(L)'
;MKKLTLAFLLCAIAIANPVFSAASAATPCEDALKDLRAAEALAALSAADKTKVSDLEAKGVERCNADDDKRADDFFAQAMKIMGK
;
A
#
# COMPACT_ATOMS: atom_id res chain seq x y z
N MET A 1 31.59 -24.70 55.34
CA MET A 1 30.61 -25.78 55.61
C MET A 1 29.36 -25.47 54.80
N LYS A 2 29.26 -25.97 53.56
CA LYS A 2 28.35 -27.07 53.16
C LYS A 2 26.91 -26.87 53.62
N LYS A 3 26.06 -26.38 52.70
CA LYS A 3 24.74 -26.93 52.31
C LYS A 3 23.99 -25.88 51.48
N LEU A 4 24.31 -25.78 50.20
CA LEU A 4 23.40 -25.16 49.22
C LEU A 4 22.65 -26.32 48.56
N THR A 5 21.46 -26.60 49.10
CA THR A 5 20.50 -27.57 48.57
C THR A 5 20.01 -27.09 47.21
N LEU A 6 20.49 -27.75 46.15
CA LEU A 6 20.06 -27.55 44.78
C LEU A 6 18.72 -28.27 44.59
N ALA A 7 17.63 -27.51 44.57
CA ALA A 7 16.30 -28.00 44.27
C ALA A 7 15.99 -27.77 42.78
N PHE A 8 15.56 -28.86 42.13
CA PHE A 8 14.96 -28.93 40.80
C PHE A 8 13.90 -27.83 40.56
N LEU A 9 13.83 -27.29 39.34
CA LEU A 9 12.58 -27.30 38.56
C LEU A 9 12.81 -26.88 37.09
N LEU A 10 12.17 -27.62 36.19
CA LEU A 10 12.05 -27.34 34.76
C LEU A 10 11.48 -25.94 34.51
N CYS A 11 12.05 -25.19 33.56
CA CYS A 11 11.33 -24.13 32.87
C CYS A 11 11.43 -24.33 31.36
N ALA A 12 10.26 -24.37 30.75
CA ALA A 12 9.99 -24.72 29.38
C ALA A 12 10.73 -23.84 28.36
N ILE A 13 11.17 -24.47 27.28
CA ILE A 13 11.60 -23.80 26.05
C ILE A 13 10.34 -23.17 25.43
N ALA A 14 10.07 -21.91 25.77
CA ALA A 14 9.18 -21.09 24.97
C ALA A 14 9.96 -20.63 23.74
N ILE A 15 9.91 -21.43 22.66
CA ILE A 15 10.22 -20.94 21.31
C ILE A 15 9.11 -19.95 20.97
N ALA A 16 9.30 -18.70 21.38
CA ALA A 16 8.57 -17.59 20.79
C ALA A 16 9.07 -17.49 19.35
N ASN A 17 8.32 -18.07 18.41
CA ASN A 17 8.40 -17.66 17.02
C ASN A 17 7.69 -16.31 16.94
N PRO A 18 8.38 -15.16 16.82
CA PRO A 18 7.73 -14.00 16.29
C PRO A 18 7.40 -14.34 14.84
N VAL A 19 6.15 -14.69 14.58
CA VAL A 19 5.58 -14.56 13.24
C VAL A 19 5.54 -13.05 13.02
N PHE A 20 6.66 -12.49 12.58
CA PHE A 20 6.68 -11.18 11.98
C PHE A 20 5.87 -11.33 10.69
N SER A 21 4.57 -11.09 10.77
CA SER A 21 3.82 -10.67 9.61
C SER A 21 4.51 -9.40 9.15
N ALA A 22 5.36 -9.53 8.13
CA ALA A 22 5.83 -8.41 7.37
C ALA A 22 4.57 -7.79 6.77
N ALA A 23 4.02 -6.78 7.45
CA ALA A 23 3.03 -5.91 6.86
C ALA A 23 3.75 -5.33 5.64
N SER A 24 3.36 -5.78 4.44
CA SER A 24 3.76 -5.11 3.21
C SER A 24 3.36 -3.66 3.40
N ALA A 25 4.34 -2.77 3.50
CA ALA A 25 4.07 -1.34 3.52
C ALA A 25 3.16 -1.06 2.31
N ALA A 26 2.03 -0.37 2.55
CA ALA A 26 1.19 0.04 1.46
C ALA A 26 2.06 0.80 0.45
N THR A 27 1.89 0.50 -0.84
CA THR A 27 2.58 1.23 -1.89
C THR A 27 2.21 2.71 -1.78
N PRO A 28 3.17 3.64 -1.79
CA PRO A 28 2.87 5.07 -1.73
C PRO A 28 2.00 5.49 -2.92
N CYS A 29 1.07 6.43 -2.73
CA CYS A 29 0.13 6.86 -3.77
C CYS A 29 0.83 7.47 -4.99
N GLU A 30 2.07 7.95 -4.83
CA GLU A 30 2.93 8.44 -5.91
C GLU A 30 3.31 7.34 -6.92
N ASP A 31 3.42 6.09 -6.48
CA ASP A 31 3.67 4.96 -7.39
C ASP A 31 2.42 4.68 -8.24
N ALA A 32 1.23 4.69 -7.63
CA ALA A 32 -0.03 4.55 -8.36
C ALA A 32 -0.26 5.71 -9.34
N LEU A 33 0.06 6.95 -8.94
CA LEU A 33 0.02 8.12 -9.81
C LEU A 33 1.00 8.00 -10.99
N LYS A 34 2.20 7.48 -10.75
CA LYS A 34 3.20 7.26 -11.80
C LYS A 34 2.71 6.22 -12.81
N ASP A 35 2.12 5.12 -12.34
CA ASP A 35 1.55 4.09 -13.21
C ASP A 35 0.37 4.63 -14.03
N LEU A 36 -0.49 5.45 -13.41
CA LEU A 36 -1.57 6.15 -14.10
C LEU A 36 -1.04 7.01 -15.25
N ARG A 37 -0.05 7.87 -14.99
CA ARG A 37 0.53 8.75 -16.01
C ARG A 37 1.24 8.00 -17.13
N ALA A 38 1.91 6.88 -16.79
CA ALA A 38 2.50 6.02 -17.78
C ALA A 38 1.45 5.34 -18.67
N ALA A 39 0.31 4.93 -18.09
CA ALA A 39 -0.83 4.42 -18.83
C ALA A 39 -1.45 5.48 -19.74
N GLU A 40 -1.66 6.70 -19.23
CA GLU A 40 -2.24 7.81 -19.97
C GLU A 40 -1.39 8.21 -21.18
N ALA A 41 -0.06 8.25 -21.03
CA ALA A 41 0.86 8.56 -22.12
C ALA A 41 0.78 7.57 -23.30
N LEU A 42 0.30 6.35 -23.06
CA LEU A 42 0.16 5.30 -24.07
C LEU A 42 -1.29 5.14 -24.56
N ALA A 43 -2.27 5.77 -23.91
CA ALA A 43 -3.68 5.55 -24.17
C ALA A 43 -4.20 6.42 -25.32
N ALA A 44 -4.86 5.80 -26.29
CA ALA A 44 -5.62 6.51 -27.33
C ALA A 44 -7.05 6.78 -26.82
N LEU A 45 -7.23 7.90 -26.11
CA LEU A 45 -8.51 8.26 -25.49
C LEU A 45 -9.34 9.23 -26.33
N SER A 46 -10.66 9.07 -26.27
CA SER A 46 -11.61 10.08 -26.74
C SER A 46 -11.46 11.38 -25.94
N ALA A 47 -11.90 12.52 -26.48
CA ALA A 47 -11.85 13.79 -25.75
C ALA A 47 -12.62 13.72 -24.41
N ALA A 48 -13.79 13.06 -24.41
CA ALA A 48 -14.60 12.90 -23.21
C ALA A 48 -13.91 12.04 -22.15
N ASP A 49 -13.22 10.98 -22.55
CA ASP A 49 -12.52 10.10 -21.60
C ASP A 49 -11.23 10.73 -21.10
N LYS A 50 -10.52 11.52 -21.92
CA LYS A 50 -9.39 12.35 -21.44
C LYS A 50 -9.81 13.28 -20.31
N THR A 51 -10.95 13.98 -20.46
CA THR A 51 -11.45 14.86 -19.40
C THR A 51 -11.75 14.08 -18.12
N LYS A 52 -12.40 12.91 -18.22
CA LYS A 52 -12.69 12.09 -17.03
C LYS A 52 -11.42 11.57 -16.34
N VAL A 53 -10.43 11.11 -17.12
CA VAL A 53 -9.14 10.65 -16.59
C VAL A 53 -8.43 11.80 -15.88
N SER A 54 -8.36 12.98 -16.50
CA SER A 54 -7.73 14.16 -15.90
C SER A 54 -8.43 14.61 -14.61
N ASP A 55 -9.77 14.60 -14.57
CA ASP A 55 -10.53 14.94 -13.37
C ASP A 55 -10.28 13.95 -12.21
N LEU A 56 -10.14 12.66 -12.53
CA LEU A 56 -9.84 11.61 -11.56
C LEU A 56 -8.39 11.69 -11.08
N GLU A 57 -7.43 11.95 -11.99
CA GLU A 57 -6.04 12.19 -11.62
C GLU A 57 -5.94 13.40 -10.67
N ALA A 58 -6.57 14.52 -11.01
CA ALA A 58 -6.54 15.73 -10.18
C ALA A 58 -7.10 15.47 -8.77
N LYS A 59 -8.24 14.76 -8.66
CA LYS A 59 -8.79 14.33 -7.37
C LYS A 59 -7.85 13.41 -6.61
N GLY A 60 -7.26 12.44 -7.30
CA GLY A 60 -6.31 11.51 -6.70
C GLY A 60 -5.07 12.23 -6.17
N VAL A 61 -4.51 13.18 -6.93
CA VAL A 61 -3.38 14.02 -6.50
C VAL A 61 -3.74 14.86 -5.28
N GLU A 62 -4.95 15.46 -5.24
CA GLU A 62 -5.42 16.19 -4.05
C GLU A 62 -5.46 15.30 -2.80
N ARG A 63 -5.97 14.06 -2.93
CA ARG A 63 -6.01 13.11 -1.82
C ARG A 63 -4.62 12.61 -1.42
N CYS A 64 -3.76 12.34 -2.39
CA CYS A 64 -2.38 11.90 -2.18
C CYS A 64 -1.57 12.96 -1.43
N ASN A 65 -1.67 14.23 -1.84
CA ASN A 65 -1.05 15.35 -1.12
C ASN A 65 -1.60 15.56 0.31
N ALA A 66 -2.77 14.99 0.61
CA ALA A 66 -3.39 15.02 1.94
C ALA A 66 -3.09 13.75 2.76
N ASP A 67 -2.11 12.94 2.34
CA ASP A 67 -1.74 11.64 2.92
C ASP A 67 -2.94 10.67 3.02
N ASP A 68 -3.92 10.83 2.13
CA ASP A 68 -5.09 9.96 2.03
C ASP A 68 -4.94 9.00 0.85
N ASP A 69 -3.94 8.15 0.97
CA ASP A 69 -3.49 7.23 -0.06
C ASP A 69 -4.64 6.34 -0.53
N LYS A 70 -5.46 5.87 0.40
CA LYS A 70 -6.57 4.96 0.08
C LYS A 70 -7.58 5.58 -0.89
N ARG A 71 -7.94 6.86 -0.68
CA ARG A 71 -8.85 7.55 -1.62
C ARG A 71 -8.14 7.99 -2.89
N ALA A 72 -6.85 8.32 -2.81
CA ALA A 72 -6.05 8.61 -4.00
C ALA A 72 -6.03 7.41 -4.96
N ASP A 73 -5.68 6.23 -4.43
CA ASP A 73 -5.62 4.97 -5.16
C ASP A 73 -6.99 4.59 -5.75
N ASP A 74 -8.08 4.80 -5.00
CA ASP A 74 -9.44 4.55 -5.52
C ASP A 74 -9.73 5.44 -6.76
N PHE A 75 -9.29 6.70 -6.78
CA PHE A 75 -9.45 7.57 -7.95
C PHE A 75 -8.55 7.16 -9.11
N PHE A 76 -7.28 6.83 -8.84
CA PHE A 76 -6.34 6.37 -9.86
C PHE A 76 -6.80 5.05 -10.50
N ALA A 77 -7.32 4.11 -9.71
CA ALA A 77 -7.90 2.86 -10.22
C ALA A 77 -9.13 3.09 -11.11
N GLN A 78 -9.98 4.06 -10.78
CA GLN A 78 -11.10 4.44 -11.65
C GLN A 78 -10.61 5.02 -12.98
N ALA A 79 -9.57 5.85 -12.96
CA ALA A 79 -8.98 6.40 -14.18
C ALA A 79 -8.34 5.31 -15.05
N MET A 80 -7.60 4.38 -14.43
CA MET A 80 -7.02 3.20 -15.09
C MET A 80 -8.09 2.36 -15.80
N LYS A 81 -9.24 2.13 -15.15
CA LYS A 81 -10.38 1.41 -15.75
C LYS A 81 -10.94 2.09 -17.01
N ILE A 82 -10.97 3.43 -17.05
CA ILE A 82 -11.40 4.17 -18.26
C ILE A 82 -10.44 3.93 -19.41
N MET A 83 -9.14 3.78 -19.11
CA MET A 83 -8.10 3.46 -20.09
C MET A 83 -7.99 1.98 -20.44
N GLY A 84 -8.84 1.13 -19.86
CA GLY A 84 -8.84 -0.33 -20.08
C GLY A 84 -7.66 -1.07 -19.44
N LYS A 85 -7.07 -0.51 -18.38
CA LYS A 85 -5.98 -1.10 -17.59
C LYS A 85 -6.53 -1.92 -16.42
#